data_AF-A0A3D0RZA4-F1
#
_entry.id   AF-A0A3D0RZA4-F1
#
_cell.length_a   1.000
_cell.length_b   1.000
_cell.length_c   1.000
_cell.angle_alpha   90.00
_cell.angle_beta   90.00
_cell.angle_gamma   90.00
#
_symmetry.space_group_name_H-M   'P 1'
#
loop_
_entity.id
_entity.type
_entity.pdbx_description
1 polymer ?
#
loop_
_entity_poly.entity_id
_entity_poly.type
_entity_poly.pdbx_seq_one_letter_code
_entity_poly.pdbx_strand_id
1 'polypeptide(L)' 'MSERPPAPEPLPHPVVDNHCHLDIGRGDEAALPVEEALAAAAAVGVPRIVQIGCDLPGAR' A
#
# COMPACT_ATOMS: atom_id res chain seq x y z
N MET A 1 -9.50 -6.89 17.44
CA MET A 1 -8.54 -6.52 16.38
C MET A 1 -7.21 -6.25 17.05
N SER A 2 -6.14 -6.94 16.64
CA SER A 2 -4.80 -6.54 17.07
C SER A 2 -4.43 -5.28 16.29
N GLU A 3 -3.95 -4.25 16.99
CA GLU A 3 -3.47 -3.01 16.38
C GLU A 3 -2.36 -3.30 15.35
N ARG A 4 -2.28 -2.47 14.30
CA ARG A 4 -1.21 -2.58 13.31
C ARG A 4 0.14 -2.30 13.98
N PRO A 5 1.24 -2.95 13.53
CA PRO A 5 2.56 -2.59 14.02
C PRO A 5 2.88 -1.13 13.68
N PRO A 6 3.77 -0.49 14.47
CA PRO A 6 4.28 0.83 14.11
C PRO A 6 4.97 0.79 12.75
N ALA A 7 5.03 1.96 12.08
CA ALA A 7 5.74 2.09 10.82
C ALA A 7 7.23 1.73 11.00
N PRO A 8 7.85 1.05 10.02
CA PRO A 8 9.28 0.78 10.04
C PRO A 8 10.09 2.06 9.79
N GLU A 9 11.40 1.99 10.05
CA GLU A 9 12.33 3.02 9.60
C GLU A 9 12.38 3.08 8.06
N PRO A 10 12.65 4.26 7.45
CA PRO A 10 12.75 4.38 6.01
C PRO A 10 13.85 3.51 5.39
N LEU A 11 13.60 3.02 4.17
CA LEU A 11 14.59 2.28 3.39
C LEU A 11 15.84 3.13 3.12
N PRO A 12 17.04 2.53 3.01
CA PRO A 12 18.29 3.25 2.78
C PRO A 12 18.33 3.97 1.42
N HIS A 13 17.49 3.55 0.48
CA HIS A 13 17.34 4.13 -0.86
C HIS A 13 15.85 4.09 -1.28
N PRO A 14 15.39 5.01 -2.13
CA PRO A 14 14.03 4.99 -2.63
C PRO A 14 13.79 3.74 -3.50
N VAL A 15 12.72 3.00 -3.21
CA VAL A 15 12.33 1.78 -3.94
C VAL A 15 10.96 1.99 -4.59
N VAL A 16 10.76 1.35 -5.75
CA VAL A 16 9.45 1.25 -6.38
C VAL A 16 8.78 -0.03 -5.90
N ASP A 17 7.59 0.09 -5.32
CA ASP A 17 6.73 -1.08 -5.14
C ASP A 17 6.17 -1.48 -6.50
N ASN A 18 6.65 -2.59 -7.03
CA ASN A 18 6.28 -3.05 -8.37
C ASN A 18 4.98 -3.85 -8.38
N HIS A 19 4.36 -4.12 -7.22
CA HIS A 19 3.19 -4.97 -7.13
C HIS A 19 2.43 -4.79 -5.81
N CYS A 20 1.33 -4.04 -5.84
CA CYS A 20 0.42 -3.94 -4.69
C CYS A 20 -1.06 -3.97 -5.08
N HIS A 21 -1.91 -4.05 -4.05
CA HIS A 21 -3.36 -3.97 -4.14
C HIS A 21 -3.92 -3.01 -3.06
N LEU A 22 -4.02 -1.73 -3.39
CA LEU A 22 -4.50 -0.64 -2.53
C LEU A 22 -6.02 -0.69 -2.28
N ASP A 23 -6.74 -1.46 -3.07
CA ASP A 23 -8.19 -1.67 -3.02
C ASP A 23 -8.60 -2.92 -2.22
N ILE A 24 -7.64 -3.70 -1.72
CA ILE A 24 -7.88 -4.94 -0.98
C ILE A 24 -7.57 -4.76 0.51
N GLY A 25 -8.55 -5.07 1.36
CA GLY A 25 -8.42 -5.11 2.81
C GLY A 25 -8.07 -6.49 3.36
N ARG A 26 -7.80 -6.58 4.68
CA ARG A 26 -7.51 -7.84 5.36
C ARG A 26 -8.80 -8.45 5.93
N GLY A 27 -9.25 -9.57 5.36
CA GLY A 27 -10.47 -10.24 5.82
C GLY A 27 -11.69 -9.35 5.61
N ASP A 28 -12.44 -9.08 6.67
CA ASP A 28 -13.63 -8.21 6.62
C ASP A 28 -13.28 -6.72 6.79
N GLU A 29 -12.01 -6.37 7.00
CA GLU A 29 -11.58 -4.98 7.09
C GLU A 29 -11.62 -4.30 5.72
N ALA A 30 -12.07 -3.05 5.69
CA ALA A 30 -11.94 -2.22 4.50
C ALA A 30 -10.47 -1.95 4.17
N ALA A 31 -10.18 -1.76 2.89
CA ALA A 31 -8.90 -1.21 2.45
C ALA A 31 -8.66 0.18 3.07
N LEU A 32 -7.39 0.55 3.21
CA LEU A 32 -7.05 1.93 3.58
C LEU A 32 -7.53 2.90 2.49
N PRO A 33 -7.84 4.15 2.84
CA PRO A 33 -7.91 5.23 1.85
C PRO A 33 -6.60 5.27 1.05
N VAL A 34 -6.70 5.41 -0.27
CA VAL A 34 -5.54 5.35 -1.18
C VAL A 34 -4.49 6.38 -0.80
N GLU A 35 -4.92 7.60 -0.48
CA GLU A 35 -4.04 8.70 -0.10
C GLU A 35 -3.26 8.41 1.19
N GLU A 36 -3.90 7.75 2.16
CA GLU A 36 -3.27 7.34 3.41
C GLU A 36 -2.21 6.25 3.16
N ALA A 37 -2.55 5.26 2.33
CA ALA A 37 -1.62 4.19 1.96
C ALA A 37 -0.40 4.74 1.22
N LEU A 38 -0.61 5.65 0.26
CA LEU A 38 0.48 6.31 -0.48
C LEU A 38 1.36 7.17 0.43
N ALA A 39 0.76 7.93 1.37
CA ALA A 39 1.51 8.73 2.33
C ALA A 39 2.37 7.86 3.26
N ALA A 40 1.81 6.76 3.76
CA ALA A 40 2.54 5.80 4.59
C ALA A 40 3.70 5.15 3.84
N ALA A 41 3.49 4.75 2.58
CA ALA A 41 4.54 4.18 1.73
C ALA A 41 5.67 5.18 1.44
N ALA A 42 5.32 6.42 1.09
CA ALA A 42 6.28 7.48 0.84
C ALA A 42 7.13 7.81 2.08
N ALA A 43 6.52 7.80 3.28
CA ALA A 43 7.21 8.05 4.54
C ALA A 43 8.33 7.04 4.84
N VAL A 44 8.25 5.82 4.31
CA VAL A 44 9.25 4.76 4.51
C VAL A 44 10.16 4.52 3.31
N GLY A 45 10.18 5.45 2.34
CA GLY A 45 11.08 5.38 1.19
C GLY A 45 10.52 4.61 -0.02
N VAL A 46 9.20 4.47 -0.13
CA VAL A 46 8.51 3.88 -1.30
C VAL A 46 7.68 4.95 -2.01
N PRO A 47 8.30 5.89 -2.75
CA PRO A 47 7.61 7.04 -3.33
C PRO A 47 6.83 6.74 -4.61
N ARG A 48 6.94 5.53 -5.16
CA ARG A 48 6.31 5.12 -6.43
C ARG A 48 5.82 3.69 -6.32
N ILE A 49 4.64 3.43 -6.89
CA ILE A 49 3.93 2.17 -6.74
C ILE A 49 3.24 1.80 -8.05
N VAL A 50 3.11 0.50 -8.31
CA VAL A 50 2.24 -0.08 -9.33
C VAL A 50 1.08 -0.82 -8.66
N GLN A 51 -0.13 -0.28 -8.81
CA GLN A 51 -1.38 -0.94 -8.41
C GLN A 51 -1.75 -2.01 -9.44
N ILE A 52 -2.08 -3.21 -8.98
CA ILE A 52 -2.47 -4.33 -9.83
C ILE A 52 -3.94 -4.67 -9.62
N GLY A 53 -4.72 -4.63 -10.70
CA GLY A 53 -6.08 -5.16 -10.69
C GLY A 53 -6.10 -6.69 -10.65
N CYS A 54 -6.93 -7.27 -9.79
CA CYS A 54 -7.16 -8.72 -9.75
C CYS A 54 -8.40 -9.16 -10.57
N ASP A 55 -9.12 -8.21 -11.15
CA ASP A 55 -10.28 -8.45 -12.01
C ASP A 55 -10.37 -7.38 -13.14
N LEU A 56 -11.33 -7.55 -14.05
CA LEU A 56 -11.49 -6.65 -15.18
C LEU A 56 -11.81 -5.20 -14.79
N PRO A 57 -12.67 -4.93 -13.78
CA PRO A 57 -12.86 -3.57 -13.27
C PRO A 57 -11.57 -2.96 -12.70
N GLY A 58 -10.85 -3.68 -11.85
CA GLY A 58 -9.64 -3.19 -11.18
C GLY A 58 -8.40 -3.09 -12.07
N ALA A 59 -8.42 -3.71 -13.25
CA ALA A 59 -7.32 -3.66 -14.22
C ALA A 59 -7.42 -2.49 -15.22
N ARG A 60 -8.37 -1.57 -15.03
CA ARG A 60 -8.56 -0.37 -15.87
C ARG A 60 -7.89 0.85 -15.26
#